data_AF-A0A0F9B351-F1
#
_entry.id   AF-A0A0F9B351-F1
#
_cell.length_a   1.000
_cell.length_b   1.000
_cell.length_c   1.000
_cell.angle_alpha   90.00
_cell.angle_beta   90.00
_cell.angle_gamma   90.00
#
_symmetry.space_group_name_H-M   'P 1'
#
loop_
_entity.id
_entity.type
_entity.pdbx_description
1 polymer ?
#
loop_
_entity_poly.entity_id
_entity_poly.type
_entity_poly.pdbx_seq_one_letter_code
_entity_poly.pdbx_strand_id
1 'polypeptide(L)' 'MTNRVENRPWVEKYRPKVLDDIVNQKGIIKRLKQFVKDNSMPHLIFAG' A
#
# COMPACT_ATOMS: atom_id res chain seq x y z
N MET A 1 29.81 8.83 0.67
CA MET A 1 28.34 9.01 0.58
C MET A 1 27.72 7.62 0.49
N THR A 2 27.18 7.08 1.60
CA THR A 2 26.63 5.71 1.61
C THR A 2 25.21 5.70 1.05
N ASN A 3 24.98 4.85 0.05
CA ASN A 3 23.71 4.72 -0.64
C ASN A 3 22.70 3.99 0.29
N ARG A 4 21.86 4.76 1.00
CA ARG A 4 20.93 4.24 2.04
C ARG A 4 19.88 3.24 1.52
N VAL A 5 19.78 3.04 0.21
CA VAL A 5 18.87 2.09 -0.43
C VAL A 5 19.40 0.66 -0.35
N GLU A 6 20.72 0.47 -0.36
CA GLU A 6 21.36 -0.85 -0.50
C GLU A 6 21.33 -1.68 0.80
N ASN A 7 21.30 -1.02 1.96
CA ASN A 7 21.35 -1.64 3.29
C ASN A 7 19.98 -1.79 3.97
N ARG A 8 18.86 -1.78 3.23
CA ARG A 8 17.53 -1.94 3.84
C ARG A 8 17.20 -3.41 4.11
N PRO A 9 16.53 -3.71 5.24
CA PRO A 9 15.92 -5.03 5.46
C PRO A 9 15.01 -5.42 4.29
N TRP A 10 14.94 -6.73 4.00
CA TRP A 10 14.16 -7.25 2.87
C TRP A 10 12.69 -6.82 2.94
N VAL A 11 12.13 -6.79 4.14
CA VAL A 11 10.76 -6.34 4.40
C VAL A 11 10.50 -4.93 3.87
N GLU A 12 11.46 -4.02 4.03
CA GLU A 12 11.36 -2.64 3.52
C GLU A 12 11.70 -2.55 2.03
N LYS A 13 12.58 -3.41 1.54
CA LYS A 13 12.94 -3.48 0.13
C LYS A 13 11.75 -3.89 -0.75
N TYR A 14 10.93 -4.81 -0.26
CA TYR A 14 9.76 -5.36 -0.96
C TYR A 14 8.42 -4.83 -0.42
N ARG A 15 8.42 -3.77 0.38
CA ARG A 15 7.18 -3.12 0.84
C ARG A 15 6.37 -2.65 -0.38
N PRO A 16 5.09 -3.06 -0.52
CA PRO A 16 4.19 -2.61 -1.57
C PRO A 16 4.21 -1.09 -1.74
N LYS A 17 4.39 -0.61 -2.98
CA LYS A 17 4.42 0.84 -3.27
C LYS A 17 3.09 1.34 -3.81
N VAL A 18 2.35 0.46 -4.49
CA VAL A 18 1.00 0.74 -4.98
C VAL A 18 0.01 -0.29 -4.46
N LEU A 19 -1.27 0.05 -4.48
CA LEU A 19 -2.34 -0.85 -4.01
C LEU A 19 -2.38 -2.17 -4.78
N ASP A 20 -1.89 -2.21 -6.02
CA ASP A 20 -1.81 -3.43 -6.85
C ASP A 20 -0.72 -4.41 -6.40
N ASP A 21 0.30 -3.93 -5.68
CA ASP A 21 1.38 -4.79 -5.15
C ASP A 21 0.94 -5.56 -3.89
N ILE A 22 -0.21 -5.19 -3.30
CA ILE A 22 -0.71 -5.81 -2.06
C ILE A 22 -1.36 -7.15 -2.39
N VAL A 23 -0.85 -8.22 -1.78
CA VAL A 23 -1.37 -9.58 -1.94
C VAL A 23 -2.54 -9.87 -0.99
N ASN A 24 -3.43 -10.79 -1.40
CA ASN A 24 -4.53 -11.37 -0.61
C ASN A 24 -5.70 -10.43 -0.20
N GLN A 25 -5.56 -9.10 -0.32
CA GLN A 25 -6.60 -8.12 0.09
C GLN A 25 -7.46 -7.60 -1.07
N LYS A 26 -7.82 -8.45 -2.03
CA LYS A 26 -8.45 -8.05 -3.31
C LYS A 26 -9.74 -7.23 -3.14
N GLY A 27 -10.60 -7.61 -2.20
CA GLY A 27 -11.86 -6.90 -1.94
C GLY A 27 -11.66 -5.49 -1.37
N ILE A 28 -10.71 -5.35 -0.43
CA ILE A 28 -10.38 -4.07 0.20
C ILE A 28 -9.71 -3.14 -0.83
N ILE A 29 -8.75 -3.65 -1.58
CA ILE A 29 -8.06 -2.91 -2.65
C ILE A 29 -9.08 -2.38 -3.66
N LYS A 30 -10.06 -3.20 -4.08
CA LYS A 30 -11.12 -2.77 -5.01
C LYS A 30 -11.93 -1.59 -4.46
N ARG A 31 -12.32 -1.63 -3.18
CA ARG A 31 -13.08 -0.54 -2.53
C ARG A 31 -12.25 0.73 -2.40
N LEU A 32 -11.00 0.63 -1.94
CA LEU A 32 -10.09 1.78 -1.82
C LEU A 32 -9.88 2.47 -3.17
N LYS A 33 -9.68 1.69 -4.24
CA LYS A 33 -9.57 2.23 -5.60
C LYS A 33 -10.84 2.96 -6.04
N GLN A 34 -12.02 2.48 -5.63
CA GLN A 34 -13.28 3.13 -5.95
C GLN A 34 -13.41 4.48 -5.24
N PHE A 35 -13.09 4.57 -3.95
CA PHE A 35 -13.10 5.84 -3.21
C PHE A 35 -12.16 6.90 -3.81
N VAL A 36 -10.99 6.46 -4.30
CA VAL A 36 -10.05 7.36 -5.00
C VAL A 36 -10.64 7.86 -6.31
N LYS A 37 -11.25 6.97 -7.12
CA LYS A 37 -11.90 7.36 -8.39
C LYS A 37 -13.05 8.34 -8.18
N ASP A 38 -13.84 8.10 -7.14
CA ASP A 38 -15.01 8.92 -6.80
C ASP A 38 -14.63 10.18 -6.01
N ASN A 39 -13.33 10.38 -5.75
CA ASN A 39 -12.77 11.47 -4.93
C ASN A 39 -13.51 11.67 -3.60
N SER A 40 -13.94 10.56 -2.99
CA SER A 40 -14.83 10.52 -1.83
C SER A 40 -14.24 9.63 -0.74
N MET A 41 -13.05 10.00 -0.25
CA MET A 41 -12.37 9.25 0.81
C MET A 41 -13.07 9.43 2.17
N PRO A 42 -13.64 8.37 2.77
CA PRO A 42 -14.19 8.45 4.11
C PRO A 42 -13.07 8.39 5.17
N HIS A 43 -13.42 8.59 6.44
CA HIS A 43 -12.53 8.24 7.54
C HIS A 43 -12.41 6.71 7.63
N LEU A 44 -11.17 6.20 7.59
CA LEU A 44 -10.87 4.77 7.59
C LEU A 44 -10.13 4.40 8.87
N ILE A 45 -10.55 3.29 9.49
CA ILE A 45 -9.77 2.60 10.51
C ILE A 45 -9.35 1.28 9.89
N PHE A 46 -8.04 1.05 9.77
CA PHE A 46 -7.49 -0.23 9.39
C PHE A 46 -7.24 -1.04 10.66
N ALA A 47 -7.95 -2.15 10.80
CA ALA A 47 -7.74 -3.13 11.86
C ALA A 47 -7.43 -4.48 11.21
N GLY A 48 -6.45 -5.18 11.77
CA GLY A 48 -5.93 -6.45 11.30
C GLY A 48 -5.18 -7.17 12.40
#